data_AF-Q2UTE3-F1
#
_entry.id   AF-Q2UTE3-F1
#
_cell.length_a   1.000
_cell.length_b   1.000
_cell.length_c   1.000
_cell.angle_alpha   90.00
_cell.angle_beta   90.00
_cell.angle_gamma   90.00
#
_symmetry.space_group_name_H-M   'P 1'
#
loop_
_entity.id
_entity.type
_entity.pdbx_description
1 polymer ?
#
loop_
_entity_poly.entity_id
_entity_poly.type
_entity_poly.pdbx_seq_one_letter_code
_entity_poly.pdbx_strand_id
1 'polypeptide(L)'
;MDSDCDENLLDEAPQMLEVCQTAHDLVVRLFPPTDPDTCHTIYLHDLNQNNVILDPISHDIIAVIDWEMICVLPNWASFFYPKMFLDVDPITEEEPPIPVDYNGENDYTIIRRDRWDARILGRAFDTYIETVCKEKSDTTCKNRFEEKRTLEAAIEGLTDNWEGARAKLEDLQALAGTGSG
;
A
#
# COMPACT_ATOMS: atom_id res chain seq x y z
N MET A 1 38.45 -15.09 16.44
CA MET A 1 37.21 -15.87 16.49
C MET A 1 36.26 -14.99 17.25
N ASP A 2 35.43 -14.26 16.51
CA ASP A 2 34.50 -13.30 17.08
C ASP A 2 33.38 -14.09 17.76
N SER A 3 33.48 -14.12 19.08
CA SER A 3 32.56 -14.83 19.98
C SER A 3 31.42 -13.89 20.38
N ASP A 4 30.74 -13.32 19.39
CA ASP A 4 29.53 -12.51 19.56
C ASP A 4 28.35 -13.20 18.86
N CYS A 5 28.29 -14.54 18.91
CA CYS A 5 27.00 -15.20 18.72
C CYS A 5 26.17 -14.90 19.98
N ASP A 6 25.29 -13.91 19.88
CA ASP A 6 24.30 -13.55 20.89
C ASP A 6 23.64 -14.84 21.39
N GLU A 7 23.85 -15.23 22.65
CA GLU A 7 23.30 -16.49 23.20
C GLU A 7 21.77 -16.55 23.01
N ASN A 8 21.12 -15.38 22.98
CA ASN A 8 19.70 -15.23 22.68
C ASN A 8 19.31 -15.75 21.29
N LEU A 9 20.16 -15.56 20.26
CA LEU A 9 19.90 -16.06 18.90
C LEU A 9 19.87 -17.59 18.84
N LEU A 10 20.67 -18.28 19.65
CA LEU A 10 20.68 -19.75 19.68
C LEU A 10 19.40 -20.30 20.30
N ASP A 11 18.86 -19.62 21.31
CA ASP A 11 17.62 -19.99 21.99
C ASP A 11 16.37 -19.64 21.15
N GLU A 12 16.43 -18.55 20.37
CA GLU A 12 15.35 -18.09 19.48
C GLU A 12 15.34 -18.80 18.13
N ALA A 13 16.49 -19.30 17.65
CA ALA A 13 16.64 -19.91 16.33
C ALA A 13 15.58 -21.00 16.00
N PRO A 14 15.21 -21.93 16.91
CA PRO A 14 14.15 -22.88 16.64
C PRO A 14 12.80 -22.21 16.34
N GLN A 15 12.45 -21.16 17.09
CA GLN A 15 11.19 -20.44 16.90
C GLN A 15 11.22 -19.63 15.60
N MET A 16 12.35 -18.97 15.31
CA MET A 16 12.53 -18.25 14.04
C MET A 16 12.40 -19.19 12.84
N LEU A 17 12.92 -20.41 12.94
CA LEU A 17 12.76 -21.44 11.90
C LEU A 17 11.30 -21.86 11.70
N GLU A 18 10.54 -22.03 12.79
CA GLU A 18 9.09 -22.32 12.71
C GLU A 18 8.31 -21.18 12.03
N VAL A 19 8.68 -19.92 12.32
CA VAL A 19 8.09 -18.74 11.68
C VAL A 19 8.42 -18.71 10.19
N CYS A 20 9.67 -18.99 9.80
CA CYS A 20 10.07 -19.10 8.40
C CYS A 20 9.32 -20.22 7.67
N GLN A 21 9.13 -21.37 8.31
CA GLN A 21 8.35 -22.47 7.73
C GLN A 21 6.89 -22.09 7.54
N THR A 22 6.30 -21.38 8.52
CA THR A 22 4.94 -20.87 8.43
C THR A 22 4.78 -19.89 7.27
N ALA A 23 5.72 -18.96 7.10
CA ALA A 23 5.74 -18.05 5.97
C ALA A 23 5.82 -18.80 4.63
N HIS A 24 6.70 -19.80 4.54
CA HIS A 24 6.84 -20.64 3.36
C HIS A 24 5.51 -21.35 2.99
N ASP A 25 4.84 -21.97 3.96
CA ASP A 25 3.60 -22.69 3.72
C ASP A 25 2.47 -21.74 3.27
N LEU A 26 2.43 -20.53 3.83
CA LEU A 26 1.51 -19.47 3.40
C LEU A 26 1.82 -18.96 1.99
N VAL A 27 3.09 -18.83 1.60
CA VAL A 27 3.50 -18.48 0.23
C VAL A 27 2.95 -19.50 -0.76
N VAL A 28 3.17 -20.80 -0.52
CA VAL A 28 2.68 -21.87 -1.39
C VAL A 28 1.15 -21.85 -1.52
N ARG A 29 0.44 -21.57 -0.42
CA ARG A 29 -1.03 -21.50 -0.40
C ARG A 29 -1.56 -20.28 -1.15
N LEU A 30 -1.01 -19.10 -0.91
CA LEU A 30 -1.52 -17.84 -1.44
C LEU A 30 -1.13 -17.60 -2.90
N PHE A 31 0.03 -18.14 -3.31
CA PHE A 31 0.59 -18.03 -4.66
C PHE A 31 0.74 -19.43 -5.31
N PRO A 32 -0.36 -20.17 -5.52
CA PRO A 32 -0.27 -21.47 -6.17
C PRO A 32 0.18 -21.30 -7.63
N PRO A 33 0.85 -22.29 -8.24
CA PRO A 33 1.30 -22.22 -9.63
C PRO A 33 0.18 -21.97 -10.65
N THR A 34 -1.06 -22.31 -10.28
CA THR A 34 -2.28 -22.10 -11.09
C THR A 34 -3.10 -20.92 -10.57
N ASP A 35 -2.45 -19.89 -10.02
CA ASP A 35 -3.15 -18.71 -9.52
C ASP A 35 -4.00 -18.10 -10.65
N PRO A 36 -5.34 -18.00 -10.49
CA PRO A 36 -6.19 -17.35 -11.50
C PRO A 36 -5.87 -15.87 -11.67
N ASP A 37 -5.14 -15.24 -10.73
CA ASP A 37 -4.72 -13.85 -10.80
C ASP A 37 -3.43 -13.67 -11.63
N THR A 38 -3.46 -14.04 -12.90
CA THR A 38 -2.35 -13.84 -13.85
C THR A 38 -2.35 -12.45 -14.48
N CYS A 39 -3.31 -11.61 -14.13
CA CYS A 39 -3.44 -10.28 -14.69
C CYS A 39 -2.39 -9.35 -14.08
N HIS A 40 -1.73 -8.60 -14.96
CA HIS A 40 -0.72 -7.64 -14.58
C HIS A 40 -1.22 -6.22 -14.90
N THR A 41 -0.88 -5.28 -14.04
CA THR A 41 -1.20 -3.87 -14.19
C THR A 41 0.09 -3.08 -14.33
N ILE A 42 0.08 -2.11 -15.26
CA ILE A 42 1.13 -1.10 -15.33
C ILE A 42 0.91 -0.15 -14.17
N TYR A 43 1.90 -0.05 -13.30
CA TYR A 43 1.88 0.78 -12.11
C TYR A 43 2.98 1.85 -12.20
N LEU A 44 2.64 3.09 -11.88
CA LEU A 44 3.59 4.21 -11.86
C LEU A 44 3.88 4.59 -10.41
N HIS A 45 5.07 4.24 -9.91
CA HIS A 45 5.43 4.45 -8.51
C HIS A 45 5.54 5.91 -8.10
N ASP A 46 5.80 6.80 -9.05
CA ASP A 46 5.95 8.23 -8.80
C ASP A 46 4.83 9.07 -9.40
N LEU A 47 3.60 8.56 -9.31
CA LEU A 47 2.42 9.34 -9.66
C LEU A 47 2.17 10.44 -8.61
N ASN A 48 2.64 11.64 -8.90
CA ASN A 48 2.41 12.86 -8.13
C ASN A 48 1.71 13.93 -8.99
N GLN A 49 1.20 14.99 -8.37
CA GLN A 49 0.41 16.02 -9.06
C GLN A 49 1.19 16.74 -10.19
N ASN A 50 2.51 16.89 -10.05
CA ASN A 50 3.35 17.52 -11.08
C ASN A 50 3.47 16.66 -12.35
N ASN A 51 3.19 15.36 -12.22
CA ASN A 51 3.28 14.40 -13.31
C ASN A 51 1.93 14.22 -14.04
N VAL A 52 0.91 15.01 -13.70
CA VAL A 52 -0.42 15.00 -14.34
C VAL A 52 -0.73 16.36 -14.97
N ILE A 53 -0.94 16.39 -16.28
CA ILE A 53 -1.28 17.60 -17.02
C ILE A 53 -2.78 17.65 -17.24
N LEU A 54 -3.40 18.75 -16.85
CA LEU A 54 -4.84 19.02 -17.01
C LEU A 54 -5.09 20.10 -18.06
N ASP A 55 -6.23 20.01 -18.74
CA ASP A 55 -6.75 21.12 -19.53
C ASP A 55 -7.29 22.21 -18.58
N PRO A 56 -6.83 23.46 -18.68
CA PRO A 56 -7.20 24.51 -17.73
C PRO A 56 -8.67 24.95 -17.82
N ILE A 57 -9.41 24.54 -18.86
CA ILE A 57 -10.81 24.93 -19.06
C ILE A 57 -11.75 23.79 -18.64
N SER A 58 -11.58 22.61 -19.21
CA SER A 58 -12.40 21.42 -18.94
C SER A 58 -12.00 20.69 -17.67
N HIS A 59 -10.76 20.87 -17.19
CA HIS A 59 -10.14 20.07 -16.13
C HIS A 59 -9.98 18.59 -16.48
N ASP A 60 -10.05 18.23 -17.77
CA ASP A 60 -9.77 16.88 -18.23
C ASP A 60 -8.27 16.56 -18.17
N ILE A 61 -7.93 15.31 -17.84
CA ILE A 61 -6.55 14.84 -17.87
C ILE A 61 -6.10 14.74 -19.33
N ILE A 62 -5.13 15.57 -19.72
CA ILE A 62 -4.54 15.55 -21.07
C ILE A 62 -3.43 14.51 -21.15
N ALA A 63 -2.57 14.45 -20.13
CA ALA A 63 -1.40 13.57 -20.14
C ALA A 63 -0.94 13.21 -18.73
N VAL A 64 -0.36 12.01 -18.62
CA VAL A 64 0.52 11.63 -17.51
C VAL A 64 1.93 11.62 -18.08
N ILE A 65 2.87 12.29 -17.42
CA ILE A 65 4.27 12.40 -17.84
C ILE A 65 5.17 11.66 -16.85
N ASP A 66 6.48 11.69 -17.11
CA ASP A 66 7.51 11.17 -16.20
C ASP A 66 7.35 9.67 -15.87
N TRP A 67 7.52 8.85 -16.90
CA TRP A 67 7.27 7.39 -16.87
C TRP A 67 8.49 6.59 -16.40
N GLU A 68 9.52 7.21 -15.84
CA GLU A 68 10.77 6.52 -15.50
C GLU A 68 10.61 5.47 -14.39
N MET A 69 9.62 5.66 -13.51
CA MET A 69 9.32 4.76 -12.38
C MET A 69 8.11 3.85 -12.64
N ILE A 70 7.91 3.43 -13.90
CA ILE A 70 6.90 2.40 -14.22
C ILE A 70 7.39 1.00 -13.90
N CYS A 71 6.47 0.18 -13.43
CA CYS A 71 6.67 -1.25 -13.27
C CYS A 71 5.41 -2.00 -13.70
N VAL A 72 5.58 -3.30 -13.91
CA VAL A 72 4.47 -4.21 -14.14
C VAL A 72 4.28 -5.00 -12.85
N LEU A 73 3.18 -4.75 -12.15
CA LEU A 73 2.84 -5.43 -10.91
C LEU A 73 1.74 -6.46 -11.17
N PRO A 74 1.72 -7.57 -10.44
CA PRO A 74 0.52 -8.39 -10.37
C PRO A 74 -0.62 -7.56 -9.78
N ASN A 75 -1.86 -7.83 -10.19
CA ASN A 75 -3.00 -7.01 -9.79
C ASN A 75 -3.12 -6.83 -8.27
N TRP A 76 -2.93 -7.90 -7.49
CA TRP A 76 -2.98 -7.82 -6.02
C TRP A 76 -2.00 -6.79 -5.41
N ALA A 77 -0.87 -6.53 -6.06
CA ALA A 77 0.14 -5.56 -5.64
C ALA A 77 -0.07 -4.16 -6.26
N SER A 78 -1.01 -4.00 -7.20
CA SER A 78 -1.24 -2.71 -7.87
C SER A 78 -2.11 -1.72 -7.08
N PHE A 79 -2.62 -2.13 -5.91
CA PHE A 79 -3.53 -1.35 -5.07
C PHE A 79 -2.82 -0.54 -3.97
N PHE A 80 -1.71 0.10 -4.32
CA PHE A 80 -1.07 1.07 -3.43
C PHE A 80 -1.81 2.40 -3.49
N TYR A 81 -1.94 3.04 -2.34
CA TYR A 81 -2.47 4.40 -2.26
C TYR A 81 -1.45 5.34 -2.91
N PRO A 82 -1.84 6.15 -3.92
CA PRO A 82 -0.90 7.05 -4.58
C PRO A 82 -0.20 7.97 -3.56
N LYS A 83 1.12 8.14 -3.72
CA LYS A 83 1.93 8.92 -2.77
C LYS A 83 1.42 10.33 -2.53
N MET A 84 0.80 10.96 -3.53
CA MET A 84 0.21 12.30 -3.40
C MET A 84 -0.87 12.42 -2.32
N PHE A 85 -1.38 11.29 -1.81
CA PHE A 85 -2.37 11.25 -0.74
C PHE A 85 -1.79 10.72 0.59
N LEU A 86 -0.55 10.23 0.60
CA LEU A 86 0.17 9.83 1.82
C LEU A 86 0.68 11.11 2.51
N ASP A 87 0.72 11.12 3.85
CA ASP A 87 1.20 12.24 4.67
C ASP A 87 0.35 13.53 4.70
N VAL A 88 -0.92 13.45 4.30
CA VAL A 88 -1.89 14.52 4.54
C VAL A 88 -2.39 14.44 5.99
N ASP A 89 -1.56 14.91 6.92
CA ASP A 89 -1.81 15.00 8.37
C ASP A 89 -3.19 15.64 8.68
N PRO A 90 -3.82 15.40 9.85
CA PRO A 90 -5.13 15.97 10.18
C PRO A 90 -5.00 17.45 10.49
N ILE A 91 -4.93 18.27 9.43
CA ILE A 91 -5.10 19.71 9.50
C ILE A 91 -6.60 19.97 9.70
N THR A 92 -6.89 20.79 10.70
CA THR A 92 -8.18 21.39 11.09
C THR A 92 -9.34 21.23 10.09
N GLU A 93 -10.55 20.93 10.58
CA GLU A 93 -11.75 20.80 9.73
C GLU A 93 -12.11 22.05 8.91
N GLU A 94 -11.54 23.20 9.23
CA GLU A 94 -11.83 24.45 8.54
C GLU A 94 -11.01 24.62 7.24
N GLU A 95 -11.73 24.95 6.16
CA GLU A 95 -11.15 25.25 4.85
C GLU A 95 -10.20 26.47 4.93
N PRO A 96 -8.93 26.34 4.52
CA PRO A 96 -8.00 27.46 4.51
C PRO A 96 -8.35 28.45 3.38
N PRO A 97 -8.02 29.75 3.56
CA PRO A 97 -8.26 30.76 2.54
C PRO A 97 -7.47 30.47 1.27
N ILE A 98 -8.04 30.82 0.12
CA ILE A 98 -7.38 30.71 -1.19
C ILE A 98 -6.24 31.73 -1.24
N PRO A 99 -4.99 31.31 -1.55
CA PRO A 99 -3.86 32.23 -1.73
C PRO A 99 -4.16 33.28 -2.81
N VAL A 100 -3.77 34.52 -2.57
CA VAL A 100 -3.93 35.63 -3.54
C VAL A 100 -2.92 35.48 -4.69
N ASP A 101 -1.73 34.97 -4.39
CA ASP A 101 -0.75 34.52 -5.37
C ASP A 101 -0.11 33.20 -4.92
N TYR A 102 0.33 32.42 -5.90
CA TYR A 102 1.14 31.21 -5.70
C TYR A 102 2.65 31.48 -5.87
N ASN A 103 3.01 32.76 -6.06
CA ASN A 103 4.39 33.22 -6.28
C ASN A 103 4.93 34.04 -5.09
N GLY A 104 4.12 34.28 -4.06
CA GLY A 104 4.46 35.13 -2.92
C GLY A 104 5.11 34.40 -1.75
N GLU A 105 5.72 35.16 -0.84
CA GLU A 105 6.51 34.67 0.31
C GLU A 105 5.70 33.96 1.41
N ASN A 106 4.36 33.94 1.35
CA ASN A 106 3.55 33.29 2.39
C ASN A 106 3.33 31.79 2.10
N ASP A 107 4.47 31.09 2.02
CA ASP A 107 4.60 29.66 1.79
C ASP A 107 3.68 28.84 2.70
N TYR A 108 3.45 29.30 3.92
CA TYR A 108 2.58 28.63 4.89
C TYR A 108 1.10 28.57 4.47
N THR A 109 0.54 29.62 3.85
CA THR A 109 -0.86 29.61 3.40
C THR A 109 -1.03 28.73 2.17
N ILE A 110 -0.06 28.75 1.24
CA ILE A 110 -0.04 27.89 0.05
C ILE A 110 0.06 26.41 0.48
N ILE A 111 1.04 26.07 1.31
CA ILE A 111 1.21 24.70 1.84
C ILE A 111 -0.06 24.20 2.55
N ARG A 112 -0.71 25.03 3.36
CA ARG A 112 -1.97 24.65 4.03
C ARG A 112 -3.09 24.40 3.03
N ARG A 113 -3.19 25.20 1.97
CA ARG A 113 -4.20 25.03 0.92
C ARG A 113 -3.95 23.76 0.12
N ASP A 114 -2.70 23.52 -0.32
CA ASP A 114 -2.34 22.33 -1.10
C ASP A 114 -2.63 21.04 -0.32
N ARG A 115 -2.31 21.01 0.98
CA ARG A 115 -2.66 19.88 1.86
C ARG A 115 -4.17 19.70 2.01
N TRP A 116 -4.93 20.78 2.09
CA TRP A 116 -6.39 20.72 2.16
C TRP A 116 -7.00 20.17 0.87
N ASP A 117 -6.54 20.64 -0.30
CA ASP A 117 -7.03 20.18 -1.59
C ASP A 117 -6.63 18.71 -1.85
N ALA A 118 -5.41 18.31 -1.47
CA ALA A 118 -4.98 16.90 -1.50
C ALA A 118 -5.88 16.00 -0.64
N ARG A 119 -6.32 16.47 0.54
CA ARG A 119 -7.28 15.75 1.40
C ARG A 119 -8.63 15.57 0.73
N ILE A 120 -9.17 16.63 0.12
CA ILE A 120 -10.45 16.56 -0.59
C ILE A 120 -10.34 15.55 -1.75
N LEU A 121 -9.25 15.62 -2.51
CA LEU A 121 -9.00 14.70 -3.62
C LEU A 121 -8.84 13.25 -3.12
N GLY A 122 -8.14 13.03 -2.01
CA GLY A 122 -8.01 11.72 -1.36
C GLY A 122 -9.37 11.13 -0.98
N ARG A 123 -10.27 11.93 -0.37
CA ARG A 123 -11.64 11.47 -0.05
C ARG A 123 -12.47 11.11 -1.30
N ALA A 124 -12.34 11.90 -2.36
CA ALA A 124 -13.00 11.60 -3.63
C ALA A 124 -12.44 10.32 -4.24
N PHE A 125 -11.12 10.12 -4.17
CA PHE A 125 -10.45 8.89 -4.59
C PHE A 125 -10.93 7.68 -3.79
N ASP A 126 -11.00 7.76 -2.46
CA ASP A 126 -11.50 6.70 -1.59
C ASP A 126 -12.94 6.31 -1.98
N THR A 127 -13.81 7.31 -2.17
CA THR A 127 -15.20 7.11 -2.60
C THR A 127 -15.27 6.41 -3.96
N TYR A 128 -14.41 6.80 -4.90
CA TYR A 128 -14.32 6.20 -6.22
C TYR A 128 -13.83 4.74 -6.15
N ILE A 129 -12.73 4.50 -5.42
CA ILE A 129 -12.19 3.16 -5.22
C ILE A 129 -13.23 2.26 -4.56
N GLU A 130 -13.92 2.73 -3.53
CA GLU A 130 -15.02 1.98 -2.90
C GLU A 130 -16.10 1.60 -3.92
N THR A 131 -16.49 2.53 -4.79
CA THR A 131 -17.54 2.31 -5.79
C THR A 131 -17.10 1.28 -6.84
N VAL A 132 -15.91 1.44 -7.43
CA VAL A 132 -15.34 0.49 -8.38
C VAL A 132 -15.19 -0.90 -7.74
N CYS A 133 -14.77 -0.93 -6.49
CA CYS A 133 -14.63 -2.14 -5.69
C CYS A 133 -15.97 -2.79 -5.31
N LYS A 134 -17.07 -2.03 -5.20
CA LYS A 134 -18.43 -2.53 -4.96
C LYS A 134 -19.05 -3.06 -6.26
N GLU A 135 -18.80 -2.42 -7.39
CA GLU A 135 -19.33 -2.83 -8.70
C GLU A 135 -18.64 -4.10 -9.24
N LYS A 136 -17.35 -4.29 -8.95
CA LYS A 136 -16.58 -5.49 -9.31
C LYS A 136 -16.72 -6.62 -8.28
N SER A 137 -17.79 -6.66 -7.48
CA SER A 137 -17.92 -7.53 -6.30
C SER A 137 -17.66 -9.02 -6.58
N ASP A 138 -16.40 -9.40 -6.48
CA ASP A 138 -15.95 -10.67 -5.97
C ASP A 138 -15.23 -10.34 -4.67
N THR A 139 -15.98 -10.26 -3.57
CA THR A 139 -15.47 -9.98 -2.21
C THR A 139 -14.33 -10.93 -1.84
N THR A 140 -14.33 -12.13 -2.43
CA THR A 140 -13.27 -13.14 -2.39
C THR A 140 -11.93 -12.61 -2.89
N CYS A 141 -11.92 -11.78 -3.94
CA CYS A 141 -10.71 -11.24 -4.56
C CYS A 141 -10.01 -10.21 -3.67
N LYS A 142 -10.78 -9.34 -2.99
CA LYS A 142 -10.24 -8.34 -2.05
C LYS A 142 -9.58 -8.99 -0.84
N ASN A 143 -10.28 -9.91 -0.18
CA ASN A 143 -9.74 -10.61 0.99
C ASN A 143 -8.44 -11.34 0.64
N ARG A 144 -8.39 -11.97 -0.55
CA ARG A 144 -7.19 -12.64 -1.03
C ARG A 144 -6.03 -11.68 -1.32
N PHE A 145 -6.29 -10.45 -1.78
CA PHE A 145 -5.24 -9.44 -1.99
C PHE A 145 -4.69 -8.89 -0.67
N GLU A 146 -5.55 -8.70 0.33
CA GLU A 146 -5.15 -8.31 1.68
C GLU A 146 -4.33 -9.39 2.37
N GLU A 147 -4.68 -10.67 2.19
CA GLU A 147 -3.89 -11.81 2.67
C GLU A 147 -2.49 -11.83 2.05
N LYS A 148 -2.38 -11.64 0.73
CA LYS A 148 -1.09 -11.58 0.01
C LYS A 148 -0.21 -10.42 0.48
N ARG A 149 -0.79 -9.23 0.70
CA ARG A 149 -0.05 -8.06 1.20
C ARG A 149 0.40 -8.23 2.65
N THR A 150 -0.46 -8.77 3.51
CA THR A 150 -0.09 -9.06 4.90
C THR A 150 1.06 -10.08 4.95
N LEU A 151 1.06 -11.07 4.05
CA LEU A 151 2.15 -12.04 3.93
C LEU A 151 3.45 -11.37 3.47
N GLU A 152 3.42 -10.52 2.45
CA GLU A 152 4.59 -9.74 1.99
C GLU A 152 5.19 -8.90 3.13
N ALA A 153 4.35 -8.14 3.84
CA ALA A 153 4.77 -7.33 4.98
C ALA A 153 5.23 -8.14 6.21
N ALA A 154 4.86 -9.42 6.30
CA ALA A 154 5.38 -10.33 7.31
C ALA A 154 6.77 -10.86 6.90
N ILE A 155 6.95 -11.20 5.61
CA ILE A 155 8.22 -11.66 5.06
C ILE A 155 9.30 -10.58 5.20
N GLU A 156 8.99 -9.31 4.89
CA GLU A 156 9.91 -8.18 5.10
C GLU A 156 10.33 -8.04 6.57
N GLY A 157 9.45 -8.38 7.51
CA GLY A 157 9.72 -8.33 8.94
C GLY A 157 10.57 -9.48 9.46
N LEU A 158 10.78 -10.56 8.71
CA LEU A 158 11.48 -11.76 9.21
C LEU A 158 12.94 -11.48 9.60
N THR A 159 13.58 -10.47 9.00
CA THR A 159 14.98 -10.14 9.29
C THR A 159 15.12 -9.25 10.52
N ASP A 160 14.25 -8.24 10.64
CA ASP A 160 14.45 -7.14 11.58
C ASP A 160 13.43 -7.12 12.73
N ASN A 161 12.30 -7.82 12.58
CA ASN A 161 11.21 -7.90 13.56
C ASN A 161 10.43 -9.23 13.42
N TRP A 162 11.11 -10.35 13.68
CA TRP A 162 10.56 -11.69 13.46
C TRP A 162 9.35 -11.99 14.37
N GLU A 163 9.27 -11.39 15.57
CA GLU A 163 8.10 -11.50 16.47
C GLU A 163 6.86 -10.81 15.88
N GLY A 164 7.03 -9.61 15.31
CA GLY A 164 5.96 -8.91 14.60
C GLY A 164 5.53 -9.65 13.34
N ALA A 165 6.47 -10.27 12.62
CA ALA A 165 6.17 -11.15 11.49
C ALA A 165 5.36 -12.36 11.94
N ARG A 166 5.76 -13.01 13.05
CA ARG A 166 5.04 -14.16 13.62
C ARG A 166 3.57 -13.84 13.91
N ALA A 167 3.29 -12.73 14.59
CA ALA A 167 1.91 -12.34 14.92
C ALA A 167 1.05 -12.18 13.65
N LYS A 168 1.57 -11.51 12.60
CA LYS A 168 0.88 -11.37 11.32
C LYS A 168 0.61 -12.71 10.63
N LEU A 169 1.56 -13.65 10.70
CA LEU A 169 1.41 -14.98 10.10
C LEU A 169 0.39 -15.84 10.86
N GLU A 170 0.34 -15.74 12.19
CA GLU A 170 -0.67 -16.42 13.02
C GLU A 170 -2.09 -15.91 12.70
N ASP A 171 -2.25 -14.58 12.55
CA ASP A 171 -3.52 -13.99 12.11
C ASP A 171 -3.96 -14.51 10.72
N LEU A 172 -3.02 -14.59 9.78
CA LEU A 172 -3.28 -15.15 8.44
C LEU A 172 -3.67 -16.62 8.46
N GLN A 173 -3.07 -17.43 9.34
CA GLN A 173 -3.45 -18.83 9.52
C GLN A 173 -4.85 -18.96 10.14
N ALA A 174 -5.18 -18.12 11.14
CA ALA A 174 -6.49 -18.11 11.77
C ALA A 174 -7.61 -17.77 10.78
N LEU A 175 -7.38 -16.80 9.90
CA LEU A 175 -8.27 -16.45 8.79
C LEU A 175 -8.51 -17.65 7.86
N ALA A 176 -7.46 -18.38 7.50
CA ALA A 176 -7.57 -19.57 6.64
C ALA A 176 -8.34 -20.74 7.28
N GLY A 177 -8.27 -20.89 8.61
CA GLY A 177 -8.95 -21.95 9.36
C GLY A 177 -10.48 -21.79 9.46
N THR A 178 -11.01 -20.59 9.26
CA THR A 178 -12.46 -20.30 9.39
C THR A 178 -13.29 -20.57 8.13
N GLY A 179 -12.65 -20.90 6.99
CA GLY A 179 -13.32 -21.15 5.71
C GLY A 179 -13.67 -22.61 5.40
N SER A 180 -13.47 -23.53 6.34
CA SER A 180 -13.78 -24.97 6.18
C SER A 180 -14.91 -25.39 7.12
N GLY A 181 -16.16 -25.06 6.76
CA GLY A 181 -17.37 -25.45 7.47
C GLY A 181 -18.54 -25.64 6.52
#